data_AF-A0A957X1L5-F1
#
_entry.id   AF-A0A957X1L5-F1
#
_cell.length_a   1.000
_cell.length_b   1.000
_cell.length_c   1.000
_cell.angle_alpha   90.00
_cell.angle_beta   90.00
_cell.angle_gamma   90.00
#
_symmetry.space_group_name_H-M   'P 1'
#
loop_
_entity.id
_entity.type
_entity.pdbx_description
1 polymer ?
#
loop_
_entity_poly.entity_id
_entity_poly.type
_entity_poly.pdbx_seq_one_letter_code
_entity_poly.pdbx_strand_id
1 'polypeptide(L)'
;MRLRWLPALSWMALIFYLSHQPKADLAAAQPSAFFSAADVTWNRFWAIFFLIDWDTVAGKGAHIIVYAVLAYLLWYARPGRRFVFTVAMLFAISDEFHQLFVAGRTARPLDIGFDMCGVLIMTLWLRYRMERSS
;
A
#
# COMPACT_ATOMS: atom_id res chain seq x y z
N MET A 1 -5.01 23.64 -10.18
CA MET A 1 -3.83 22.94 -9.61
C MET A 1 -4.10 22.21 -8.29
N ARG A 2 -4.94 22.70 -7.37
CA ARG A 2 -5.13 22.06 -6.04
C ARG A 2 -5.85 20.70 -6.06
N LEU A 3 -6.81 20.49 -6.97
CA LEU A 3 -7.62 19.26 -7.03
C LEU A 3 -6.85 18.00 -7.45
N ARG A 4 -5.72 18.13 -8.14
CA ARG A 4 -4.91 16.99 -8.62
C ARG A 4 -4.23 16.22 -7.47
N TRP A 5 -4.18 16.80 -6.28
CA TRP A 5 -3.61 16.18 -5.08
C TRP A 5 -4.61 15.33 -4.30
N LEU A 6 -5.91 15.56 -4.49
CA LEU A 6 -6.95 14.82 -3.74
C LEU A 6 -6.82 13.31 -3.90
N PRO A 7 -6.63 12.75 -5.12
CA PRO A 7 -6.47 11.31 -5.27
C PRO A 7 -5.25 10.76 -4.53
N ALA A 8 -4.10 11.45 -4.61
CA ALA A 8 -2.88 11.02 -3.93
C ALA A 8 -3.04 11.06 -2.41
N LEU A 9 -3.63 12.13 -1.87
CA LEU A 9 -3.87 12.27 -0.44
C LEU A 9 -4.88 11.24 0.07
N SER A 10 -5.96 10.98 -0.67
CA SER A 10 -6.92 9.93 -0.33
C SER A 10 -6.27 8.55 -0.33
N TRP A 11 -5.37 8.28 -1.28
CA TRP A 11 -4.64 7.03 -1.33
C TRP A 11 -3.65 6.88 -0.17
N MET A 12 -2.93 7.95 0.18
CA MET A 12 -2.06 7.97 1.36
C MET A 12 -2.84 7.71 2.65
N ALA A 13 -4.02 8.32 2.80
CA ALA A 13 -4.89 8.07 3.95
C ALA A 13 -5.36 6.60 4.00
N LEU A 14 -5.69 6.02 2.85
CA LEU A 14 -6.06 4.61 2.75
C LEU A 14 -4.90 3.68 3.17
N ILE A 15 -3.67 3.93 2.71
CA ILE A 15 -2.49 3.14 3.09
C ILE A 15 -2.30 3.17 4.61
N PHE A 16 -2.29 4.37 5.20
CA PHE A 16 -2.16 4.53 6.65
C PHE A 16 -3.27 3.79 7.42
N TYR A 17 -4.51 3.87 6.94
CA TYR A 17 -5.65 3.17 7.55
C TYR A 17 -5.48 1.64 7.51
N LEU A 18 -5.00 1.09 6.39
CA LEU A 18 -4.74 -0.35 6.24
C LEU A 18 -3.54 -0.81 7.09
N SER A 19 -2.50 0.02 7.17
CA SER A 19 -1.30 -0.20 7.98
C SER A 19 -1.59 -0.15 9.48
N HIS A 20 -2.55 0.68 9.90
CA HIS A 20 -2.98 0.78 11.30
C HIS A 20 -3.77 -0.43 11.82
N GLN A 21 -4.20 -1.34 10.94
CA GLN A 21 -4.97 -2.51 11.37
C GLN A 21 -4.09 -3.40 12.27
N PRO A 22 -4.48 -3.62 13.55
CA PRO A 22 -3.79 -4.54 14.43
C PRO A 22 -3.75 -5.93 13.79
N LYS A 23 -2.61 -6.62 13.87
CA LYS A 23 -2.62 -8.05 13.53
C LYS A 23 -3.39 -8.75 14.64
N ALA A 24 -4.67 -9.04 14.40
CA ALA A 24 -5.42 -9.94 15.25
C ALA A 24 -4.68 -11.28 15.29
N ASP A 25 -4.68 -11.96 16.43
CA ASP A 25 -4.21 -13.33 16.51
C ASP A 25 -5.06 -14.18 15.56
N LEU A 26 -4.57 -14.40 14.34
CA LEU A 26 -5.19 -15.23 13.31
C LEU A 26 -5.46 -16.65 13.83
N ALA A 27 -4.78 -17.07 14.90
CA ALA A 27 -5.05 -18.30 15.63
C ALA A 27 -6.43 -18.34 16.33
N ALA A 28 -6.97 -17.19 16.74
CA ALA A 28 -8.30 -17.09 17.36
C ALA A 28 -9.43 -16.96 16.33
N ALA A 29 -9.13 -16.49 15.12
CA ALA A 29 -10.10 -16.28 14.06
C ALA A 29 -10.19 -17.54 13.16
N GLN A 30 -11.06 -18.49 13.54
CA GLN A 30 -11.28 -19.73 12.79
C GLN A 30 -11.66 -19.41 11.32
N PRO A 31 -10.93 -19.92 10.31
CA PRO A 31 -11.23 -19.68 8.89
C PRO A 31 -12.67 -20.05 8.51
N SER A 32 -13.25 -21.06 9.16
CA SER A 32 -14.62 -21.53 8.93
C SER A 32 -15.70 -20.52 9.33
N ALA A 33 -15.42 -19.61 10.26
CA ALA A 33 -16.37 -18.58 10.68
C ALA A 33 -16.53 -17.47 9.63
N PHE A 34 -15.51 -17.22 8.80
CA PHE A 34 -15.55 -16.22 7.72
C PHE A 34 -16.31 -16.69 6.46
N PHE A 35 -16.51 -18.01 6.30
CA PHE A 35 -17.19 -18.60 5.13
C PHE A 35 -18.61 -19.07 5.43
N SER A 36 -19.20 -18.67 6.56
CA SER A 36 -20.61 -18.93 6.85
C SER A 36 -21.51 -18.21 5.82
N ALA A 37 -22.56 -18.90 5.36
CA ALA A 37 -23.44 -18.44 4.28
C ALA A 37 -24.22 -17.15 4.59
N ALA A 38 -24.20 -16.67 5.85
CA ALA A 38 -24.93 -15.49 6.31
C ALA A 38 -24.21 -14.15 6.02
N ASP A 39 -22.88 -14.14 5.84
CA ASP A 39 -22.09 -12.89 5.78
C ASP A 39 -21.34 -12.67 4.44
N VAL A 40 -21.91 -13.18 3.35
CA VAL A 40 -21.18 -13.52 2.11
C VAL A 40 -20.69 -12.32 1.27
N THR A 41 -20.97 -11.07 1.60
CA THR A 41 -20.50 -9.91 0.80
C THR A 41 -19.51 -8.99 1.53
N TRP A 42 -19.82 -8.56 2.75
CA TRP A 42 -18.94 -7.67 3.51
C TRP A 42 -17.69 -8.41 4.02
N ASN A 43 -17.88 -9.59 4.62
CA ASN A 43 -16.77 -10.33 5.21
C ASN A 43 -15.80 -10.88 4.17
N ARG A 44 -16.19 -11.07 2.90
CA ARG A 44 -15.28 -11.59 1.86
C ARG A 44 -14.32 -10.54 1.31
N PHE A 45 -14.79 -9.30 1.12
CA PHE A 45 -13.93 -8.20 0.70
C PHE A 45 -12.87 -7.90 1.76
N TRP A 46 -13.31 -7.76 3.01
CA TRP A 46 -12.41 -7.58 4.15
C TRP A 46 -11.57 -8.83 4.43
N ALA A 47 -12.11 -10.04 4.26
CA ALA A 47 -11.34 -11.27 4.42
C ALA A 47 -10.18 -11.35 3.44
N ILE A 48 -10.26 -10.87 2.20
CA ILE A 48 -9.08 -10.85 1.32
C ILE A 48 -7.95 -10.00 1.94
N PHE A 49 -8.29 -8.84 2.50
CA PHE A 49 -7.30 -7.96 3.16
C PHE A 49 -6.81 -8.50 4.51
N PHE A 50 -7.64 -9.25 5.25
CA PHE A 50 -7.28 -9.87 6.54
C PHE A 50 -6.62 -11.25 6.40
N LEU A 51 -6.87 -11.99 5.31
CA LEU A 51 -6.28 -13.29 5.01
C LEU A 51 -4.94 -13.17 4.28
N ILE A 52 -4.67 -12.02 3.65
CA ILE A 52 -3.33 -11.70 3.18
C ILE A 52 -2.51 -11.30 4.40
N ASP A 53 -1.78 -12.26 4.95
CA ASP A 53 -0.71 -11.94 5.89
C ASP A 53 0.35 -11.14 5.13
N TRP A 54 0.54 -9.91 5.58
CA TRP A 54 1.49 -8.95 5.03
C TRP A 54 2.93 -9.48 4.99
N ASP A 55 3.25 -10.46 5.86
CA ASP A 55 4.58 -11.07 5.92
C ASP A 55 4.82 -12.11 4.81
N THR A 56 3.75 -12.54 4.13
CA THR A 56 3.82 -13.52 3.04
C THR A 56 4.26 -12.89 1.71
N VAL A 57 4.61 -13.72 0.74
CA VAL A 57 4.90 -13.27 -0.63
C VAL A 57 3.73 -12.50 -1.24
N ALA A 58 2.49 -12.91 -0.94
CA ALA A 58 1.30 -12.21 -1.40
C ALA A 58 1.18 -10.81 -0.77
N GLY A 59 1.47 -10.68 0.52
CA GLY A 59 1.54 -9.40 1.23
C GLY A 59 2.58 -8.45 0.63
N LYS A 60 3.78 -8.95 0.35
CA LYS A 60 4.85 -8.18 -0.32
C LYS A 60 4.46 -7.75 -1.72
N GLY A 61 3.71 -8.58 -2.45
CA GLY A 61 3.13 -8.21 -3.74
C GLY A 61 2.11 -7.06 -3.63
N ALA A 62 1.31 -7.06 -2.56
CA ALA A 62 0.35 -5.98 -2.30
C ALA A 62 1.07 -4.65 -2.01
N HIS A 63 2.15 -4.64 -1.22
CA HIS A 63 3.00 -3.46 -1.00
C HIS A 63 3.50 -2.84 -2.31
N ILE A 64 4.06 -3.66 -3.21
CA ILE A 64 4.52 -3.23 -4.53
C ILE A 64 3.38 -2.56 -5.32
N ILE A 65 2.19 -3.16 -5.36
CA ILE A 65 1.05 -2.64 -6.12
C ILE A 65 0.56 -1.31 -5.53
N VAL A 66 0.37 -1.26 -4.21
CA VAL A 66 -0.16 -0.10 -3.51
C VAL A 66 0.75 1.11 -3.68
N TYR A 67 2.07 0.93 -3.58
CA TYR A 67 3.03 2.00 -3.80
C TYR A 67 3.27 2.33 -5.27
N ALA A 68 3.07 1.40 -6.19
CA ALA A 68 3.02 1.71 -7.63
C ALA A 68 1.83 2.64 -7.95
N VAL A 69 0.66 2.40 -7.37
CA VAL A 69 -0.49 3.30 -7.51
C VAL A 69 -0.19 4.67 -6.88
N LEU A 70 0.41 4.71 -5.68
CA LEU A 70 0.84 5.97 -5.06
C LEU A 70 1.78 6.77 -5.98
N ALA A 71 2.78 6.11 -6.57
CA ALA A 71 3.72 6.74 -7.50
C ALA A 71 3.03 7.31 -8.74
N TYR A 72 2.05 6.59 -9.30
CA TYR A 72 1.23 7.08 -10.39
C TYR A 72 0.45 8.34 -10.01
N LEU A 73 -0.21 8.34 -8.84
CA LEU A 73 -1.01 9.48 -8.37
C LEU A 73 -0.14 10.70 -8.04
N LEU A 74 1.03 10.50 -7.44
CA LEU A 74 2.01 11.56 -7.21
C LEU A 74 2.52 12.14 -8.53
N TRP A 75 2.83 11.30 -9.52
CA TRP A 75 3.21 11.75 -10.86
C TRP A 75 2.09 12.53 -11.55
N TYR A 76 0.84 12.08 -11.41
CA TYR A 76 -0.33 12.79 -11.91
C TYR A 76 -0.50 14.16 -11.23
N ALA A 77 -0.24 14.26 -9.93
CA ALA A 77 -0.29 15.54 -9.20
C ALA A 77 0.84 16.48 -9.61
N ARG A 78 2.08 15.96 -9.69
CA ARG A 78 3.29 16.69 -10.06
C ARG A 78 4.30 15.74 -10.74
N PRO A 79 4.41 15.77 -12.08
CA PRO A 79 5.38 14.94 -12.78
C PRO A 79 6.81 15.27 -12.36
N GLY A 80 7.62 14.24 -12.15
CA GLY A 80 9.03 14.42 -11.81
C GLY A 80 9.58 13.29 -10.96
N ARG A 81 10.51 12.51 -11.51
CA ARG A 81 11.06 11.32 -10.85
C ARG A 81 11.61 11.61 -9.46
N ARG A 82 12.40 12.66 -9.30
CA ARG A 82 12.98 13.04 -7.99
C ARG A 82 11.89 13.32 -6.96
N PHE A 83 10.86 14.08 -7.35
CA PHE A 83 9.76 14.43 -6.46
C PHE A 83 8.97 13.20 -6.01
N VAL A 84 8.55 12.35 -6.94
CA VAL A 84 7.77 11.14 -6.65
C VAL A 84 8.55 10.20 -5.74
N PHE A 85 9.83 9.95 -6.04
CA PHE A 85 10.68 9.09 -5.23
C PHE A 85 10.87 9.63 -3.81
N THR A 86 11.18 10.92 -3.65
CA THR A 86 11.40 11.50 -2.32
C THR A 86 10.13 11.44 -1.47
N VAL A 87 8.98 11.81 -2.02
CA VAL A 87 7.72 11.79 -1.26
C VAL A 87 7.31 10.37 -0.91
N ALA A 88 7.36 9.43 -1.85
CA ALA A 88 6.99 8.05 -1.60
C ALA A 88 7.93 7.36 -0.60
N MET A 89 9.24 7.65 -0.66
CA MET A 89 10.22 7.12 0.30
C MET A 89 9.96 7.66 1.72
N LEU A 90 9.77 8.96 1.88
CA LEU A 90 9.44 9.55 3.18
C LEU A 90 8.14 8.99 3.74
N PHE A 91 7.17 8.76 2.86
CA PHE A 91 5.90 8.17 3.23
C PHE A 91 6.04 6.70 3.67
N ALA A 92 6.79 5.88 2.92
CA ALA A 92 7.09 4.49 3.30
C ALA A 92 7.80 4.39 4.65
N ILE A 93 8.80 5.24 4.88
CA ILE A 93 9.48 5.33 6.18
C ILE A 93 8.50 5.73 7.29
N SER A 94 7.60 6.67 7.01
CA SER A 94 6.60 7.13 8.00
C SER A 94 5.57 6.05 8.31
N ASP A 95 5.14 5.28 7.32
CA ASP A 95 4.22 4.16 7.49
C ASP A 95 4.86 3.05 8.33
N GLU A 96 6.10 2.69 8.02
CA GLU A 96 6.86 1.68 8.77
C GLU A 96 7.13 2.10 10.21
N PHE A 97 7.42 3.40 10.41
CA PHE A 97 7.53 3.98 11.74
C PHE A 97 6.20 3.97 12.50
N HIS A 98 5.08 4.26 11.82
CA HIS A 98 3.74 4.20 12.41
C HIS A 98 3.37 2.79 12.86
N GLN A 99 3.76 1.76 12.10
CA GLN A 99 3.53 0.36 12.45
C GLN A 99 4.19 -0.04 13.78
N LEU A 100 5.26 0.64 14.23
CA LEU A 100 5.86 0.41 15.56
C LEU A 100 4.88 0.66 16.72
N PHE A 101 3.85 1.48 16.48
CA PHE A 101 2.83 1.83 17.48
C PHE A 101 1.55 0.98 17.36
N VAL A 102 1.51 0.05 16.41
CA VAL A 102 0.35 -0.81 16.15
C VAL A 102 0.56 -2.16 16.80
N ALA A 103 -0.38 -2.58 17.66
CA ALA A 103 -0.29 -3.86 18.35
C ALA A 103 -0.22 -5.04 17.36
N GLY A 104 0.73 -5.95 17.60
CA GLY A 104 0.94 -7.13 16.76
C GLY A 104 1.67 -6.88 15.42
N ARG A 105 2.06 -5.63 15.14
CA ARG A 105 2.92 -5.31 13.97
C ARG A 105 4.38 -5.25 14.39
N THR A 106 5.26 -5.60 13.46
CA THR A 106 6.71 -5.45 13.63
C THR A 106 7.23 -4.68 12.45
N ALA A 107 7.89 -3.56 12.71
CA ALA A 107 8.50 -2.80 11.65
C ALA A 107 9.70 -3.55 11.05
N ARG A 108 9.76 -3.64 9.72
CA ARG A 108 10.77 -4.31 8.93
C ARG A 108 11.25 -3.34 7.84
N PRO A 109 12.52 -2.90 7.90
CA PRO A 109 13.11 -2.07 6.84
C PRO A 109 13.03 -2.69 5.43
N LEU A 110 12.85 -4.01 5.33
CA LEU A 110 12.67 -4.70 4.06
C LEU A 110 11.34 -4.35 3.37
N ASP A 111 10.30 -4.00 4.13
CA ASP A 111 8.97 -3.67 3.58
C ASP A 111 8.99 -2.31 2.86
N ILE A 112 9.78 -1.35 3.37
CA ILE A 112 10.16 -0.12 2.65
C ILE A 112 10.82 -0.47 1.29
N GLY A 113 11.62 -1.54 1.24
CA GLY A 113 12.22 -2.02 0.00
C GLY A 113 11.19 -2.47 -1.03
N PHE A 114 10.18 -3.24 -0.61
CA PHE A 114 9.08 -3.68 -1.47
C PHE A 114 8.22 -2.50 -1.96
N ASP A 115 7.92 -1.56 -1.07
CA ASP A 115 7.23 -0.32 -1.42
C ASP A 115 7.96 0.43 -2.53
N MET A 116 9.27 0.61 -2.35
CA MET A 116 10.10 1.35 -3.30
C MET A 116 10.31 0.62 -4.63
N CYS A 117 10.21 -0.72 -4.67
CA CYS A 117 10.14 -1.47 -5.92
C CYS A 117 8.90 -1.07 -6.74
N GLY A 118 7.73 -0.95 -6.11
CA GLY A 118 6.51 -0.47 -6.75
C GLY A 118 6.65 0.93 -7.32
N VAL A 119 7.21 1.85 -6.51
CA VAL A 119 7.50 3.23 -6.92
C VAL A 119 8.44 3.26 -8.14
N LEU A 120 9.51 2.47 -8.11
CA LEU A 120 10.49 2.41 -9.18
C LEU A 120 9.88 1.90 -10.49
N ILE A 121 9.17 0.76 -10.44
CA ILE A 121 8.53 0.16 -11.60
C ILE A 121 7.58 1.16 -12.28
N MET A 122 6.66 1.75 -11.50
CA MET A 122 5.69 2.70 -12.05
C MET A 122 6.37 3.95 -12.62
N THR A 123 7.34 4.51 -11.90
CA THR A 123 8.00 5.74 -12.33
C THR A 123 8.83 5.54 -13.61
N LEU A 124 9.48 4.38 -13.78
CA LEU A 124 10.18 4.04 -15.02
C LEU A 124 9.19 3.86 -16.18
N TRP A 125 8.08 3.17 -15.95
CA TRP A 125 7.04 2.98 -16.97
C TRP A 125 6.45 4.32 -17.44
N LEU A 126 6.14 5.22 -16.51
CA LEU A 126 5.64 6.56 -16.83
C LEU A 126 6.64 7.38 -17.62
N ARG A 127 7.92 7.32 -17.25
CA ARG A 127 8.98 8.00 -18.02
C ARG A 127 9.07 7.49 -19.45
N TYR A 128 9.12 6.17 -19.63
CA TYR A 128 9.15 5.54 -20.94
C TYR A 128 7.95 5.92 -21.82
N ARG A 129 6.75 5.96 -21.22
CA ARG A 129 5.51 6.43 -21.89
C ARG A 129 5.64 7.86 -22.40
N MET A 130 6.18 8.77 -21.58
CA MET A 130 6.32 10.19 -21.93
C MET A 130 7.32 10.40 -23.07
N GLU A 131 8.45 9.68 -23.04
CA GLU A 131 9.52 9.75 -24.07
C GLU A 131 9.04 9.25 -25.45
N ARG A 132 8.00 8.41 -25.51
CA ARG A 132 7.41 7.96 -26.78
C ARG A 132 6.28 8.85 -27.31
N SER A 133 5.75 9.74 -26.48
CA SER A 133 4.64 10.63 -26.85
C SER A 133 5.09 12.01 -27.33
N SER A 134 6.39 12.30 -27.24
CA SER A 134 7.05 13.51 -27.74
C SER A 134 7.70 13.25 -29.09
#